data_AF-A0A959JTS5-F1
#
_entry.id   AF-A0A959JTS5-F1
#
_cell.length_a   1.000
_cell.length_b   1.000
_cell.length_c   1.000
_cell.angle_alpha   90.00
_cell.angle_beta   90.00
_cell.angle_gamma   90.00
#
_symmetry.space_group_name_H-M   'P 1'
#
loop_
_entity.id
_entity.type
_entity.pdbx_description
1 polymer ?
#
loop_
_entity_poly.entity_id
_entity_poly.type
_entity_poly.pdbx_seq_one_letter_code
_entity_poly.pdbx_strand_id
1 'polypeptide(L)'
;MIRNLTTCFVLVLSVLTLYAQRNEPLDISIDFESYDPPSTLVVPEHPKTRAKYPFIDIHNHQWRMGEGDLSTLVSEMDSLNMQVLVNLSGRGGAALKQMTDNIKAQHYEDRFAVFTNINIQSIDEPDWTEETVKQIEFDVANGAKGLKIYKSQGMNHQDKAGNRIPIDDPRIDAVWAKCGELGIPVLIHSADPKPFWQPHDSLNE
;
A
#
# COMPACT_ATOMS: atom_id res chain seq x y z
N MET A 1 -32.96 44.60 -26.80
CA MET A 1 -33.15 43.13 -26.86
C MET A 1 -31.86 42.32 -26.65
N ILE A 2 -30.65 42.94 -26.63
CA ILE A 2 -29.37 42.21 -26.56
C ILE A 2 -28.82 42.06 -25.12
N ARG A 3 -29.27 42.90 -24.16
CA ARG A 3 -28.75 42.90 -22.77
C ARG A 3 -29.25 41.75 -21.87
N ASN A 4 -30.30 41.03 -22.29
CA ASN A 4 -30.85 39.90 -21.54
C ASN A 4 -30.25 38.56 -21.97
N LEU A 5 -29.57 38.50 -23.12
CA LEU A 5 -28.97 37.27 -23.63
C LEU A 5 -27.67 36.92 -22.90
N THR A 6 -26.87 37.93 -22.54
CA THR A 6 -25.57 37.75 -21.87
C THR A 6 -25.72 37.25 -20.44
N THR A 7 -26.75 37.70 -19.72
CA THR A 7 -27.02 37.26 -18.34
C THR A 7 -27.53 35.82 -18.28
N CYS A 8 -28.33 35.38 -19.26
CA CYS A 8 -28.72 33.97 -19.39
C CYS A 8 -27.53 33.06 -19.72
N PHE A 9 -26.57 33.53 -20.53
CA PHE A 9 -25.43 32.71 -20.92
C PHE A 9 -24.45 32.44 -19.75
N VAL A 10 -24.26 33.42 -18.86
CA VAL A 10 -23.41 33.26 -17.66
C VAL A 10 -24.06 32.34 -16.62
N LEU A 11 -25.38 32.38 -16.47
CA LEU A 11 -26.13 31.50 -15.57
C LEU A 11 -26.17 30.04 -16.05
N VAL A 12 -26.22 29.82 -17.37
CA VAL A 12 -26.17 28.45 -17.93
C VAL A 12 -24.77 27.84 -17.77
N LEU A 13 -23.70 28.64 -17.92
CA LEU A 13 -22.32 28.14 -17.74
C LEU A 13 -22.00 27.77 -16.29
N SER A 14 -22.51 28.53 -15.31
CA SER A 14 -22.28 28.24 -13.88
C SER A 14 -23.05 27.01 -13.37
N VAL A 15 -24.24 26.74 -13.92
CA VAL A 15 -24.99 25.50 -13.63
C VAL A 15 -24.30 24.27 -14.24
N LEU A 16 -23.67 24.40 -15.41
CA LEU A 16 -22.92 23.31 -16.04
C LEU A 16 -21.62 22.96 -15.29
N THR A 17 -20.95 23.93 -14.65
CA THR A 17 -19.77 23.66 -13.82
C THR A 17 -20.10 22.97 -12.48
N LEU A 18 -21.31 23.16 -11.94
CA LEU A 18 -21.75 22.48 -10.71
C LEU A 18 -22.07 20.99 -10.91
N TYR A 19 -22.49 20.58 -12.11
CA TYR A 19 -22.72 19.17 -12.43
C TYR A 19 -21.43 18.35 -12.63
N ALA A 20 -20.28 18.99 -12.82
CA ALA A 20 -19.00 18.32 -12.98
C ALA A 20 -18.36 17.89 -11.63
N GLN A 21 -18.88 18.37 -10.50
CA GLN A 21 -18.49 17.96 -9.15
C GLN A 21 -19.59 17.10 -8.52
N ARG A 22 -19.84 15.93 -9.10
CA ARG A 22 -20.72 14.94 -8.46
C ARG A 22 -19.93 14.26 -7.33
N ASN A 23 -20.16 14.71 -6.09
CA ASN A 23 -19.68 14.11 -4.85
C ASN A 23 -20.67 13.09 -4.25
N GLU A 24 -21.71 12.70 -5.00
CA GLU A 24 -22.62 11.65 -4.58
C GLU A 24 -21.90 10.30 -4.64
N PRO A 25 -22.11 9.38 -3.68
CA PRO A 25 -21.67 8.01 -3.82
C PRO A 25 -22.17 7.49 -5.16
N LEU A 26 -21.30 6.80 -5.91
CA LEU A 26 -21.77 6.07 -7.08
C LEU A 26 -22.88 5.14 -6.58
N ASP A 27 -24.10 5.29 -7.10
CA ASP A 27 -25.27 4.46 -6.80
C ASP A 27 -25.07 3.06 -7.42
N ILE A 28 -24.01 2.40 -6.97
CA ILE A 28 -23.55 1.12 -7.46
C ILE A 28 -24.09 0.09 -6.48
N SER A 29 -25.33 -0.33 -6.72
CA SER A 29 -25.84 -1.56 -6.13
C SER A 29 -25.44 -2.73 -7.03
N ILE A 30 -24.23 -3.26 -6.82
CA ILE A 30 -23.87 -4.55 -7.42
C ILE A 30 -24.39 -5.62 -6.47
N ASP A 31 -25.31 -6.46 -6.97
CA ASP A 31 -25.77 -7.61 -6.21
C ASP A 31 -24.72 -8.73 -6.28
N PHE A 32 -24.52 -9.44 -5.17
CA PHE A 32 -23.53 -10.52 -5.09
C PHE A 32 -23.77 -11.60 -6.15
N GLU A 33 -25.03 -11.91 -6.50
CA GLU A 33 -25.35 -12.92 -7.52
C GLU A 33 -25.04 -12.44 -8.94
N SER A 34 -24.92 -11.13 -9.15
CA SER A 34 -24.64 -10.53 -10.46
C SER A 34 -23.16 -10.23 -10.71
N TYR A 35 -22.33 -10.25 -9.67
CA TYR A 35 -20.89 -10.00 -9.76
C TYR A 35 -20.17 -11.21 -10.37
N ASP A 36 -19.79 -11.08 -11.65
CA ASP A 36 -19.11 -12.12 -12.42
C ASP A 36 -18.06 -11.49 -13.38
N PRO A 37 -16.99 -10.88 -12.83
CA PRO A 37 -15.96 -10.25 -13.66
C PRO A 37 -15.20 -11.30 -14.48
N PRO A 38 -15.19 -11.20 -15.82
CA PRO A 38 -14.40 -12.11 -16.64
C PRO A 38 -12.91 -11.89 -16.37
N SER A 39 -12.17 -12.99 -16.15
CA SER A 39 -10.72 -12.92 -15.99
C SER A 39 -10.07 -12.25 -17.20
N THR A 40 -9.28 -11.21 -16.95
CA THR A 40 -8.49 -10.54 -17.99
C THR A 40 -7.24 -11.34 -18.37
N LEU A 41 -6.90 -12.39 -17.61
CA LEU A 41 -5.76 -13.26 -17.86
C LEU A 41 -6.20 -14.50 -18.66
N VAL A 42 -5.97 -14.48 -19.98
CA VAL A 42 -6.28 -15.61 -20.87
C VAL A 42 -5.02 -16.40 -21.18
N VAL A 43 -4.78 -17.47 -20.41
CA VAL A 43 -3.65 -18.40 -20.59
C VAL A 43 -4.06 -19.83 -20.23
N PRO A 44 -3.41 -20.87 -20.78
CA PRO A 44 -3.59 -22.24 -20.30
C PRO A 44 -3.24 -22.35 -18.81
N GLU A 45 -4.11 -23.00 -18.04
CA GLU A 45 -3.90 -23.21 -16.62
C GLU A 45 -3.06 -24.46 -16.33
N HIS A 46 -2.13 -24.32 -15.38
CA HIS A 46 -1.27 -25.40 -14.92
C HIS A 46 -1.18 -25.35 -13.39
N PRO A 47 -2.15 -25.90 -12.65
CA PRO A 47 -2.18 -25.81 -11.20
C PRO A 47 -0.98 -26.55 -10.58
N LYS A 48 -0.11 -25.80 -9.89
CA LYS A 48 1.03 -26.32 -9.12
C LYS A 48 0.81 -25.93 -7.67
N THR A 49 0.74 -26.91 -6.79
CA THR A 49 0.52 -26.69 -5.35
C THR A 49 1.81 -26.56 -4.54
N ARG A 50 2.97 -26.81 -5.15
CA ARG A 50 4.29 -26.69 -4.53
C ARG A 50 5.33 -26.27 -5.56
N ALA A 51 6.20 -25.32 -5.20
CA ALA A 51 7.27 -24.86 -6.07
C ALA A 51 8.39 -25.92 -6.20
N LYS A 52 8.91 -26.10 -7.42
CA LYS A 52 10.03 -27.03 -7.68
C LYS A 52 11.29 -26.61 -6.94
N TYR A 53 11.58 -25.31 -6.91
CA TYR A 53 12.71 -24.72 -6.21
C TYR A 53 12.22 -23.89 -5.03
N PRO A 54 13.01 -23.79 -3.95
CA PRO A 54 12.68 -22.93 -2.84
C PRO A 54 12.60 -21.46 -3.29
N PHE A 55 11.66 -20.70 -2.76
CA PHE A 55 11.46 -19.30 -3.16
C PHE A 55 11.21 -18.37 -1.96
N ILE A 56 11.29 -17.07 -2.23
CA ILE A 56 11.00 -16.00 -1.27
C ILE A 56 9.74 -15.29 -1.75
N ASP A 57 8.72 -15.22 -0.89
CA ASP A 57 7.56 -14.37 -1.14
C ASP A 57 7.90 -12.94 -0.73
N ILE A 58 7.98 -12.04 -1.71
CA ILE A 58 8.40 -10.65 -1.49
C ILE A 58 7.25 -9.71 -1.13
N HIS A 59 6.00 -10.15 -1.17
CA HIS A 59 4.84 -9.27 -1.01
C HIS A 59 3.71 -9.90 -0.23
N ASN A 60 3.84 -9.87 1.10
CA ASN A 60 2.83 -10.36 2.00
C ASN A 60 2.39 -9.32 3.05
N HIS A 61 1.21 -9.51 3.63
CA HIS A 61 0.65 -8.64 4.67
C HIS A 61 0.16 -9.47 5.87
N GLN A 62 1.01 -9.58 6.89
CA GLN A 62 0.73 -10.35 8.10
C GLN A 62 0.59 -9.38 9.30
N TRP A 63 -0.57 -8.73 9.40
CA TRP A 63 -0.83 -7.64 10.36
C TRP A 63 -0.77 -8.03 11.83
N ARG A 64 -0.99 -9.31 12.15
CA ARG A 64 -1.15 -9.82 13.53
C ARG A 64 0.03 -10.69 14.00
N MET A 65 1.17 -10.62 13.32
CA MET A 65 2.36 -11.40 13.70
C MET A 65 2.93 -11.05 15.08
N GLY A 66 2.58 -9.91 15.67
CA GLY A 66 3.11 -9.53 17.00
C GLY A 66 2.58 -10.38 18.16
N GLU A 67 1.43 -11.03 17.99
CA GLU A 67 0.73 -11.74 19.08
C GLU A 67 0.28 -13.16 18.67
N GLY A 68 0.47 -13.53 17.41
CA GLY A 68 0.00 -14.79 16.85
C GLY A 68 1.00 -15.94 17.00
N ASP A 69 0.47 -17.16 17.03
CA ASP A 69 1.24 -18.37 16.77
C ASP A 69 1.61 -18.41 15.28
N LEU A 70 2.92 -18.47 14.99
CA LEU A 70 3.44 -18.46 13.62
C LEU A 70 3.53 -19.87 13.03
N SER A 71 3.35 -20.94 13.83
CA SER A 71 3.55 -22.32 13.41
C SER A 71 2.63 -22.74 12.25
N THR A 72 1.38 -22.30 12.25
CA THR A 72 0.43 -22.56 11.15
C THR A 72 0.93 -21.93 9.85
N LEU A 73 1.32 -20.66 9.89
CA LEU A 73 1.84 -19.95 8.72
C LEU A 73 3.13 -20.60 8.20
N VAL A 74 4.02 -21.01 9.10
CA VAL A 74 5.26 -21.72 8.73
C VAL A 74 4.96 -23.07 8.07
N SER A 75 3.99 -23.82 8.58
CA SER A 75 3.53 -25.09 7.97
C SER A 75 2.97 -24.88 6.57
N GLU A 76 2.20 -23.80 6.36
CA GLU A 76 1.70 -23.42 5.04
C GLU A 76 2.85 -23.04 4.10
N MET A 77 3.82 -22.25 4.56
CA MET A 77 5.04 -21.91 3.82
C MET A 77 5.81 -23.17 3.38
N ASP A 78 5.97 -24.15 4.29
CA ASP A 78 6.65 -25.41 4.01
C ASP A 78 5.92 -26.22 2.93
N SER A 79 4.59 -26.25 2.97
CA SER A 79 3.76 -26.93 1.96
C SER A 79 3.98 -26.38 0.55
N LEU A 80 4.27 -25.09 0.44
CA LEU A 80 4.50 -24.38 -0.83
C LEU A 80 5.96 -24.47 -1.31
N ASN A 81 6.91 -24.87 -0.46
CA ASN A 81 8.36 -24.69 -0.64
C ASN A 81 8.80 -23.20 -0.56
N MET A 82 8.10 -22.41 0.26
CA MET A 82 8.45 -21.02 0.55
C MET A 82 9.43 -20.96 1.72
N GLN A 83 10.63 -20.43 1.48
CA GLN A 83 11.67 -20.34 2.49
C GLN A 83 11.51 -19.12 3.37
N VAL A 84 11.30 -17.96 2.75
CA VAL A 84 11.18 -16.68 3.44
C VAL A 84 9.92 -15.98 2.99
N LEU A 85 9.19 -15.44 3.96
CA LEU A 85 8.06 -14.54 3.73
C LEU A 85 8.45 -13.12 4.13
N VAL A 86 8.31 -12.18 3.20
CA VAL A 86 8.51 -10.76 3.43
C VAL A 86 7.18 -10.13 3.84
N ASN A 87 7.06 -9.77 5.11
CA ASN A 87 5.90 -9.05 5.65
C ASN A 87 6.08 -7.55 5.43
N LEU A 88 5.25 -6.96 4.57
CA LEU A 88 5.30 -5.55 4.18
C LEU A 88 4.45 -4.63 5.09
N SER A 89 3.87 -5.18 6.16
CA SER A 89 3.01 -4.48 7.13
C SER A 89 3.62 -4.38 8.53
N GLY A 90 4.88 -3.98 8.65
CA GLY A 90 5.55 -3.83 9.95
C GLY A 90 5.08 -2.64 10.79
N ARG A 91 4.41 -1.64 10.18
CA ARG A 91 3.85 -0.43 10.83
C ARG A 91 4.83 0.51 11.54
N GLY A 92 6.06 0.06 11.79
CA GLY A 92 7.10 0.82 12.49
C GLY A 92 6.94 0.84 14.02
N GLY A 93 7.97 1.34 14.69
CA GLY A 93 8.01 1.56 16.13
C GLY A 93 7.73 0.29 16.95
N ALA A 94 6.90 0.45 17.99
CA ALA A 94 6.57 -0.64 18.90
C ALA A 94 5.89 -1.83 18.22
N ALA A 95 5.07 -1.60 17.18
CA ALA A 95 4.39 -2.65 16.45
C ALA A 95 5.40 -3.53 15.68
N LEU A 96 6.37 -2.90 15.01
CA LEU A 96 7.44 -3.64 14.34
C LEU A 96 8.26 -4.45 15.32
N LYS A 97 8.67 -3.83 16.44
CA LYS A 97 9.43 -4.52 17.48
C LYS A 97 8.67 -5.71 18.05
N GLN A 98 7.36 -5.58 18.27
CA GLN A 98 6.53 -6.69 18.74
C GLN A 98 6.54 -7.87 17.75
N MET A 99 6.46 -7.60 16.45
CA MET A 99 6.54 -8.64 15.41
C MET A 99 7.91 -9.33 15.40
N THR A 100 9.00 -8.55 15.42
CA THR A 100 10.36 -9.13 15.38
C THR A 100 10.72 -9.87 16.67
N ASP A 101 10.26 -9.39 17.83
CA ASP A 101 10.38 -10.08 19.12
C ASP A 101 9.61 -11.41 19.09
N ASN A 102 8.38 -11.45 18.56
CA ASN A 102 7.60 -12.68 18.48
C ASN A 102 8.21 -13.71 17.52
N ILE A 103 8.72 -13.26 16.36
CA ILE A 103 9.47 -14.10 15.42
C ILE A 103 10.67 -14.76 16.14
N LYS A 104 11.43 -13.96 16.89
CA LYS A 104 12.57 -14.44 17.66
C LYS A 104 12.19 -15.40 18.79
N ALA A 105 11.11 -15.09 19.52
CA ALA A 105 10.62 -15.92 20.61
C ALA A 105 10.16 -17.30 20.13
N GLN A 106 9.68 -17.40 18.90
CA GLN A 106 9.25 -18.65 18.27
C GLN A 106 10.32 -19.31 17.39
N HIS A 107 11.54 -18.76 17.36
CA HIS A 107 12.70 -19.30 16.62
C HIS A 107 12.51 -19.38 15.09
N TYR A 108 11.89 -18.35 14.49
CA TYR A 108 11.64 -18.27 13.05
C TYR A 108 12.37 -17.11 12.36
N GLU A 109 13.50 -16.64 12.91
CA GLU A 109 14.24 -15.50 12.37
C GLU A 109 14.74 -15.69 10.93
N ASP A 110 14.89 -16.94 10.47
CA ASP A 110 15.28 -17.31 9.12
C ASP A 110 14.09 -17.46 8.15
N ARG A 111 12.84 -17.43 8.66
CA ARG A 111 11.62 -17.61 7.87
C ARG A 111 10.93 -16.29 7.52
N PHE A 112 11.20 -15.22 8.25
CA PHE A 112 10.48 -13.96 8.10
C PHE A 112 11.41 -12.76 7.95
N ALA A 113 11.05 -11.86 7.04
CA ALA A 113 11.62 -10.52 6.93
C ALA A 113 10.52 -9.49 7.10
N VAL A 114 10.64 -8.60 8.09
CA VAL A 114 9.63 -7.55 8.35
C VAL A 114 10.11 -6.22 7.79
N PHE A 115 9.30 -5.58 6.96
CA PHE A 115 9.57 -4.24 6.46
C PHE A 115 8.83 -3.21 7.30
N THR A 116 9.51 -2.12 7.64
CA THR A 116 8.88 -0.98 8.31
C THR A 116 8.02 -0.17 7.36
N ASN A 117 7.17 0.68 7.93
CA ASN A 117 6.35 1.65 7.21
C ASN A 117 6.48 3.02 7.90
N ILE A 118 6.23 4.07 7.13
CA ILE A 118 6.27 5.46 7.60
C ILE A 118 4.89 6.10 7.48
N ASN A 119 4.60 7.06 8.35
CA ASN A 119 3.36 7.83 8.26
C ASN A 119 3.53 9.05 7.35
N ILE A 120 3.18 8.91 6.07
CA ILE A 120 3.25 10.01 5.09
C ILE A 120 2.16 11.08 5.31
N GLN A 121 1.07 10.78 6.01
CA GLN A 121 -0.02 11.75 6.20
C GLN A 121 0.40 12.96 7.05
N SER A 122 1.45 12.82 7.84
CA SER A 122 2.05 13.88 8.66
C SER A 122 3.21 14.61 7.97
N ILE A 123 3.41 14.48 6.65
CA ILE A 123 4.58 15.04 5.93
C ILE A 123 4.76 16.56 6.07
N ASP A 124 3.69 17.30 6.39
CA ASP A 124 3.71 18.74 6.61
C ASP A 124 3.95 19.14 8.09
N GLU A 125 4.16 18.18 8.99
CA GLU A 125 4.56 18.51 10.35
C GLU A 125 6.04 18.91 10.38
N PRO A 126 6.42 19.97 11.13
CA PRO A 126 7.79 20.51 11.09
C PRO A 126 8.88 19.52 11.48
N ASP A 127 8.54 18.53 12.31
CA ASP A 127 9.43 17.49 12.82
C ASP A 127 9.32 16.16 12.05
N TRP A 128 8.45 16.07 11.03
CA TRP A 128 8.14 14.83 10.34
C TRP A 128 9.38 14.10 9.83
N THR A 129 10.27 14.83 9.14
CA THR A 129 11.48 14.24 8.56
C THR A 129 12.40 13.69 9.66
N GLU A 130 12.61 14.46 10.73
CA GLU A 130 13.48 14.07 11.83
C GLU A 130 12.94 12.83 12.56
N GLU A 131 11.66 12.83 12.91
CA GLU A 131 11.02 11.72 13.62
C GLU A 131 10.89 10.47 12.75
N THR A 132 10.62 10.62 11.45
CA THR A 132 10.58 9.49 10.51
C THR A 132 11.94 8.83 10.37
N VAL A 133 13.02 9.62 10.27
CA VAL A 133 14.38 9.10 10.20
C VAL A 133 14.76 8.37 11.50
N LYS A 134 14.47 8.95 12.67
CA LYS A 134 14.67 8.30 13.97
C LYS A 134 13.90 6.98 14.08
N GLN A 135 12.64 6.96 13.60
CA GLN A 135 11.83 5.75 13.60
C GLN A 135 12.48 4.66 12.74
N ILE A 136 12.97 4.98 11.54
CA ILE A 136 13.64 4.00 10.67
C ILE A 136 14.91 3.45 11.33
N GLU A 137 15.73 4.31 11.95
CA GLU A 137 16.92 3.86 12.70
C GLU A 137 16.54 2.90 13.82
N PHE A 138 15.51 3.25 14.60
CA PHE A 138 14.96 2.38 15.63
C PHE A 138 14.47 1.05 15.05
N ASP A 139 13.71 1.08 13.96
CA ASP A 139 13.10 -0.09 13.36
C ASP A 139 14.16 -1.06 12.84
N VAL A 140 15.20 -0.56 12.16
CA VAL A 140 16.32 -1.37 11.67
C VAL A 140 17.11 -1.96 12.83
N ALA A 141 17.38 -1.18 13.88
CA ALA A 141 18.02 -1.69 15.10
C ALA A 141 17.20 -2.80 15.79
N ASN A 142 15.88 -2.80 15.59
CA ASN A 142 14.96 -3.81 16.10
C ASN A 142 14.59 -4.90 15.07
N GLY A 143 15.33 -5.00 13.96
CA GLY A 143 15.26 -6.13 13.04
C GLY A 143 14.48 -5.90 11.75
N ALA A 144 14.01 -4.68 11.47
CA ALA A 144 13.45 -4.35 10.16
C ALA A 144 14.47 -4.65 9.04
N LYS A 145 13.99 -5.25 7.96
CA LYS A 145 14.80 -5.66 6.80
C LYS A 145 14.61 -4.79 5.57
N GLY A 146 13.82 -3.73 5.68
CA GLY A 146 13.52 -2.82 4.58
C GLY A 146 12.41 -1.85 4.92
N LEU A 147 12.13 -0.93 3.99
CA LEU A 147 11.04 0.03 4.06
C LEU A 147 10.02 -0.26 2.95
N LYS A 148 8.74 -0.32 3.30
CA LYS A 148 7.64 -0.40 2.32
C LYS A 148 6.91 0.94 2.23
N ILE A 149 6.76 1.41 1.00
CA ILE A 149 5.86 2.49 0.61
C ILE A 149 4.58 1.92 0.01
N TYR A 150 3.44 2.35 0.55
CA TYR A 150 2.11 1.93 0.08
C TYR A 150 1.67 2.71 -1.16
N LYS A 151 0.84 2.05 -1.96
CA LYS A 151 0.21 2.64 -3.15
C LYS A 151 -0.56 3.92 -2.86
N SER A 152 -1.11 4.05 -1.65
CA SER A 152 -1.85 5.24 -1.23
C SER A 152 -1.02 6.51 -1.33
N GLN A 153 0.31 6.46 -1.11
CA GLN A 153 1.19 7.61 -1.32
C GLN A 153 1.12 8.07 -2.78
N GLY A 154 1.36 7.16 -3.71
CA GLY A 154 1.27 7.42 -5.13
C GLY A 154 -0.16 7.52 -5.67
N MET A 155 -1.22 7.53 -4.87
CA MET A 155 -2.59 7.57 -5.41
C MET A 155 -3.39 8.70 -4.77
N ASN A 156 -3.50 8.70 -3.43
CA ASN A 156 -4.54 9.45 -2.73
C ASN A 156 -4.02 10.30 -1.57
N HIS A 157 -2.78 10.11 -1.09
CA HIS A 157 -2.22 10.96 -0.03
C HIS A 157 -1.97 12.36 -0.57
N GLN A 158 -2.48 13.35 0.17
CA GLN A 158 -2.36 14.76 -0.15
C GLN A 158 -1.68 15.50 0.99
N ASP A 159 -0.97 16.58 0.66
CA ASP A 159 -0.48 17.55 1.62
C ASP A 159 -1.65 18.41 2.16
N LYS A 160 -1.36 19.28 3.14
CA LYS A 160 -2.31 20.23 3.75
C LYS A 160 -2.88 21.23 2.74
N ALA A 161 -2.25 21.41 1.58
CA ALA A 161 -2.74 22.24 0.49
C ALA A 161 -3.61 21.48 -0.52
N GLY A 162 -3.82 20.17 -0.32
CA GLY A 162 -4.61 19.31 -1.20
C GLY A 162 -3.85 18.79 -2.42
N ASN A 163 -2.53 19.00 -2.49
CA ASN A 163 -1.72 18.44 -3.59
C ASN A 163 -1.34 17.01 -3.29
N ARG A 164 -1.43 16.12 -4.29
CA ARG A 164 -0.94 14.74 -4.17
C ARG A 164 0.56 14.73 -3.88
N ILE A 165 0.98 13.93 -2.91
CA ILE A 165 2.38 13.75 -2.52
C ILE A 165 3.03 12.74 -3.48
N PRO A 166 3.93 13.15 -4.39
CA PRO A 166 4.57 12.22 -5.30
C PRO A 166 5.58 11.31 -4.57
N ILE A 167 6.02 10.24 -5.24
CA ILE A 167 7.01 9.31 -4.66
C ILE A 167 8.38 9.97 -4.51
N ASP A 168 8.72 10.85 -5.44
CA ASP A 168 9.94 11.67 -5.47
C ASP A 168 9.77 13.04 -4.81
N ASP A 169 8.83 13.16 -3.86
CA ASP A 169 8.68 14.39 -3.08
C ASP A 169 9.99 14.70 -2.32
N PRO A 170 10.59 15.90 -2.50
CA PRO A 170 11.88 16.23 -1.90
C PRO A 170 11.92 16.10 -0.37
N ARG A 171 10.78 16.21 0.31
CA ARG A 171 10.70 16.06 1.77
C ARG A 171 11.07 14.63 2.21
N ILE A 172 10.90 13.65 1.33
CA ILE A 172 11.17 12.23 1.57
C ILE A 172 12.65 11.88 1.32
N ASP A 173 13.45 12.76 0.72
CA ASP A 173 14.85 12.47 0.36
C ASP A 173 15.70 11.98 1.53
N ALA A 174 15.48 12.55 2.73
CA ALA A 174 16.19 12.12 3.93
C ALA A 174 15.87 10.66 4.33
N VAL A 175 14.66 10.18 4.01
CA VAL A 175 14.27 8.78 4.21
C VAL A 175 15.07 7.88 3.26
N TRP A 176 15.18 8.25 1.98
CA TRP A 176 15.97 7.49 1.00
C TRP A 176 17.45 7.45 1.38
N ALA A 177 18.01 8.60 1.75
CA ALA A 177 19.39 8.70 2.21
C ALA A 177 19.63 7.80 3.43
N LYS A 178 18.73 7.85 4.43
CA LYS A 178 18.84 7.01 5.62
C LYS A 178 18.75 5.51 5.30
N CYS A 179 17.81 5.10 4.45
CA CYS A 179 17.74 3.70 4.02
C CYS A 179 19.04 3.24 3.31
N GLY A 180 19.64 4.13 2.50
CA GLY A 180 20.93 3.89 1.86
C GLY A 180 22.09 3.76 2.86
N GLU A 181 22.16 4.65 3.86
CA GLU A 181 23.14 4.58 4.95
C GLU A 181 23.02 3.30 5.78
N LEU A 182 21.79 2.89 6.09
CA LEU A 182 21.51 1.68 6.86
C LEU A 182 21.63 0.38 6.02
N GLY A 183 21.80 0.50 4.71
CA GLY A 183 21.94 -0.63 3.81
C GLY A 183 20.66 -1.48 3.66
N ILE A 184 19.49 -0.86 3.82
CA ILE A 184 18.20 -1.56 3.68
C ILE A 184 17.51 -1.24 2.35
N PRO A 185 16.82 -2.21 1.72
CA PRO A 185 16.04 -1.97 0.51
C PRO A 185 14.76 -1.17 0.79
N VAL A 186 14.31 -0.45 -0.25
CA VAL A 186 12.99 0.21 -0.29
C VAL A 186 12.13 -0.48 -1.33
N LEU A 187 10.95 -0.96 -0.92
CA LEU A 187 9.92 -1.50 -1.81
C LEU A 187 8.81 -0.48 -2.00
N ILE A 188 8.61 -0.02 -3.24
CA ILE A 188 7.62 1.00 -3.57
C ILE A 188 6.48 0.36 -4.35
N HIS A 189 5.27 0.44 -3.79
CA HIS A 189 4.04 0.16 -4.52
C HIS A 189 3.41 1.51 -4.86
N SER A 190 3.22 1.85 -6.14
CA SER A 190 2.80 3.20 -6.55
C SER A 190 1.66 3.24 -7.57
N ALA A 191 1.10 2.09 -7.96
CA ALA A 191 0.00 1.99 -8.91
C ALA A 191 -0.74 0.65 -8.75
N ASP A 192 -1.94 0.59 -9.31
CA ASP A 192 -2.75 -0.63 -9.41
C ASP A 192 -2.97 -1.04 -10.87
N PRO A 193 -3.36 -2.30 -11.13
CA PRO A 193 -3.71 -2.79 -12.46
C PRO A 193 -4.75 -1.92 -13.18
N LYS A 194 -4.72 -1.94 -14.53
CA LYS A 194 -5.64 -1.17 -15.38
C LYS A 194 -7.14 -1.33 -15.02
N PRO A 195 -7.67 -2.52 -14.68
CA PRO A 195 -9.08 -2.69 -14.31
C PRO A 195 -9.57 -1.79 -13.17
N PHE A 196 -8.70 -1.43 -12.22
CA PHE A 196 -9.07 -0.60 -11.06
C PHE A 196 -9.39 0.85 -11.44
N TRP A 197 -9.20 1.21 -12.70
CA TRP A 197 -9.53 2.52 -13.29
C TRP A 197 -10.71 2.46 -14.24
N GLN A 198 -11.34 1.29 -14.41
CA GLN A 198 -12.59 1.14 -15.15
C GLN A 198 -13.80 1.44 -14.23
N PRO A 199 -15.00 1.64 -14.79
CA PRO A 199 -16.21 1.75 -13.99
C PRO A 199 -16.35 0.58 -13.02
N HIS A 200 -16.80 0.86 -11.81
CA HIS A 200 -17.16 -0.19 -10.86
C HIS A 200 -18.54 -0.74 -11.28
N ASP A 201 -18.54 -1.88 -11.98
CA ASP A 201 -19.74 -2.56 -12.43
C ASP A 201 -19.64 -4.07 -12.15
N SER A 202 -20.67 -4.83 -12.49
CA SER A 202 -20.75 -6.26 -12.19
C SER A 202 -19.77 -7.12 -13.02
N LEU A 203 -19.06 -6.52 -13.97
CA LEU A 203 -18.10 -7.17 -14.87
C LEU A 203 -16.66 -6.65 -14.67
N ASN A 204 -16.43 -5.78 -13.68
CA ASN A 204 -15.10 -5.24 -13.40
C ASN A 204 -14.64 -5.61 -11.98
N GLU A 205 -13.38 -6.03 -11.88
CA GLU A 205 -12.73 -6.40 -10.61
C GLU A 205 -12.36 -5.18 -9.75
#